data_AF-A0A3A0EU30-F1
#
_entry.id   AF-A0A3A0EU30-F1
#
_cell.length_a   1.000
_cell.length_b   1.000
_cell.length_c   1.000
_cell.angle_alpha   90.00
_cell.angle_beta   90.00
_cell.angle_gamma   90.00
#
_symmetry.space_group_name_H-M   'P 1'
#
loop_
_entity.id
_entity.type
_entity.pdbx_description
1 polymer ?
#
loop_
_entity_poly.entity_id
_entity_poly.type
_entity_poly.pdbx_seq_one_letter_code
_entity_poly.pdbx_strand_id
1 'polypeptide(L)'
;MTEQAPASGHWPVNPHAGEVAIALGGVDHPMRPSFEAAVAIEQQSGMSLLAIARQATLDKNLPLWLASIVVTAGIRAAGEARDDVSLKHVNREKVQRLLFAGGIVNAVEPISQFLIGALNGGGDEKKAKPAMN
;
A
#
# COMPACT_ATOMS: atom_id res chain seq x y z
N MET A 1 -24.41 7.34 3.36
CA MET A 1 -24.28 6.53 2.13
C MET A 1 -23.46 5.31 2.51
N THR A 2 -24.06 4.12 2.41
CA THR A 2 -23.56 2.88 3.00
C THR A 2 -22.46 2.28 2.13
N GLU A 3 -21.28 2.17 2.74
CA GLU A 3 -20.06 1.48 2.28
C GLU A 3 -20.40 0.03 1.87
N GLN A 4 -20.30 -0.31 0.59
CA GLN A 4 -20.33 -1.71 0.15
C GLN A 4 -18.96 -2.07 -0.42
N ALA A 5 -18.24 -2.89 0.34
CA ALA A 5 -17.11 -3.66 -0.16
C ALA A 5 -17.55 -4.46 -1.40
N PRO A 6 -16.63 -4.80 -2.32
CA PRO A 6 -16.95 -5.66 -3.46
C PRO A 6 -17.59 -6.97 -2.97
N ALA A 7 -18.59 -7.48 -3.69
CA ALA A 7 -19.38 -8.66 -3.32
C ALA A 7 -18.53 -9.92 -3.08
N SER A 8 -17.30 -9.94 -3.59
CA SER A 8 -16.32 -11.03 -3.45
C SER A 8 -15.45 -10.93 -2.19
N GLY A 9 -15.48 -9.83 -1.43
CA GLY A 9 -14.53 -9.59 -0.32
C GLY A 9 -13.08 -9.32 -0.77
N HIS A 10 -12.85 -9.19 -2.09
CA HIS A 10 -11.53 -8.93 -2.66
C HIS A 10 -11.60 -7.79 -3.66
N TRP A 11 -10.76 -6.78 -3.48
CA TRP A 11 -10.51 -5.80 -4.52
C TRP A 11 -9.56 -6.41 -5.56
N PRO A 12 -9.85 -6.30 -6.87
CA PRO A 12 -8.92 -6.77 -7.90
C PRO A 12 -7.59 -6.02 -7.76
N VAL A 13 -6.46 -6.70 -7.98
CA VAL A 13 -5.10 -6.13 -7.97
C VAL A 13 -4.59 -6.09 -9.40
N ASN A 14 -3.89 -5.03 -9.80
CA ASN A 14 -3.27 -4.89 -11.11
C ASN A 14 -1.74 -5.12 -11.04
N PRO A 15 -1.24 -6.31 -11.42
CA PRO A 15 0.19 -6.62 -11.36
C PRO A 15 1.04 -5.75 -12.29
N HIS A 16 0.47 -5.26 -13.40
CA HIS A 16 1.19 -4.37 -14.33
C HIS A 16 1.46 -3.00 -13.72
N ALA A 17 0.64 -2.58 -12.76
CA ALA A 17 0.84 -1.38 -11.97
C ALA A 17 1.58 -1.65 -10.64
N GLY A 18 2.17 -2.85 -10.48
CA GLY A 18 2.91 -3.22 -9.28
C GLY A 18 2.06 -3.25 -8.01
N GLU A 19 0.73 -3.34 -8.13
CA GLU A 19 -0.15 -3.34 -6.97
C GLU A 19 0.03 -4.62 -6.13
N VAL A 20 -0.09 -4.46 -4.82
CA VAL A 20 0.05 -5.54 -3.84
C VAL A 20 -1.24 -5.64 -3.03
N ALA A 21 -1.79 -6.84 -2.86
CA ALA A 21 -2.94 -7.06 -1.99
C ALA A 21 -2.52 -7.03 -0.51
N ILE A 22 -3.36 -6.41 0.33
CA ILE A 22 -3.26 -6.49 1.79
C ILE A 22 -4.62 -6.82 2.40
N ALA A 23 -4.65 -7.85 3.25
CA ALA A 23 -5.86 -8.23 3.98
C ALA A 23 -6.08 -7.32 5.18
N LEU A 24 -7.24 -6.65 5.25
CA LEU A 24 -7.68 -5.85 6.39
C LEU A 24 -9.12 -6.25 6.74
N GLY A 25 -9.35 -6.71 7.97
CA GLY A 25 -10.70 -7.09 8.41
C GLY A 25 -11.35 -8.19 7.56
N GLY A 26 -10.55 -9.09 6.99
CA GLY A 26 -11.03 -10.15 6.10
C GLY A 26 -11.32 -9.70 4.67
N VAL A 27 -10.98 -8.46 4.30
CA VAL A 27 -11.12 -7.92 2.94
C VAL A 27 -9.75 -7.61 2.36
N ASP A 28 -9.48 -8.05 1.14
CA ASP A 28 -8.22 -7.71 0.45
C ASP A 28 -8.32 -6.36 -0.23
N HIS A 29 -7.46 -5.43 0.17
CA HIS A 29 -7.35 -4.10 -0.42
C HIS A 29 -6.11 -4.00 -1.32
N PRO A 30 -6.16 -3.23 -2.41
CA PRO A 30 -5.01 -3.01 -3.27
C PRO A 30 -4.15 -1.88 -2.70
N MET A 31 -2.84 -2.08 -2.63
CA MET A 31 -1.85 -1.03 -2.39
C MET A 31 -1.11 -0.74 -3.69
N ARG A 32 -1.21 0.51 -4.18
CA ARG A 32 -0.55 0.92 -5.42
C ARG A 32 0.74 1.71 -5.13
N PRO A 33 1.92 1.23 -5.56
CA PRO A 33 3.16 1.97 -5.41
C PRO A 33 3.21 3.11 -6.44
N SER A 34 2.66 4.27 -6.06
CA SER A 34 2.65 5.49 -6.87
C SER A 34 3.66 6.52 -6.35
N PHE A 35 4.01 7.50 -7.18
CA PHE A 35 4.85 8.62 -6.74
C PHE A 35 4.20 9.38 -5.57
N GLU A 36 2.92 9.67 -5.66
CA GLU A 36 2.15 10.38 -4.62
C GLU A 36 2.09 9.56 -3.33
N ALA A 37 1.95 8.24 -3.42
CA ALA A 37 1.99 7.36 -2.25
C ALA A 37 3.35 7.44 -1.56
N ALA A 38 4.44 7.37 -2.32
CA ALA A 38 5.80 7.48 -1.79
C ALA A 38 6.02 8.82 -1.08
N VAL A 39 5.68 9.93 -1.72
CA VAL A 39 5.79 11.28 -1.14
C VAL A 39 4.94 11.42 0.12
N ALA A 40 3.69 10.93 0.09
CA ALA A 40 2.80 11.01 1.24
C ALA A 40 3.31 10.19 2.44
N ILE A 41 3.97 9.05 2.19
CA ILE A 41 4.60 8.23 3.23
C ILE A 41 5.76 8.99 3.87
N GLU A 42 6.66 9.55 3.07
CA GLU A 42 7.83 10.27 3.58
C GLU A 42 7.41 11.50 4.40
N GLN A 43 6.45 12.28 3.89
CA GLN A 43 5.93 13.47 4.58
C GLN A 43 5.27 13.14 5.91
N GLN A 44 4.46 12.07 5.97
CA GLN A 44 3.73 11.72 7.20
C GLN A 44 4.61 11.01 8.24
N SER A 45 5.62 10.26 7.79
CA SER A 45 6.50 9.51 8.69
C SER A 45 7.72 10.33 9.14
N GLY A 46 8.13 11.35 8.36
CA GLY A 46 9.39 12.05 8.54
C GLY A 46 10.61 11.17 8.22
N MET A 47 10.42 10.05 7.52
CA MET A 47 11.45 9.07 7.20
C MET A 47 11.55 8.88 5.69
N SER A 48 12.75 8.61 5.18
CA SER A 48 12.91 8.24 3.77
C SER A 48 12.32 6.87 3.51
N LEU A 49 11.80 6.67 2.29
CA LEU A 49 11.19 5.41 1.88
C LEU A 49 12.15 4.22 2.01
N LEU A 50 13.45 4.46 1.72
CA LEU A 50 14.50 3.47 1.88
C LEU A 50 14.70 3.05 3.36
N ALA A 51 14.64 3.99 4.30
CA ALA A 51 14.75 3.68 5.72
C ALA A 51 13.57 2.82 6.21
N ILE A 52 12.36 3.14 5.73
CA ILE A 52 11.14 2.37 6.04
C ILE A 52 11.23 0.96 5.43
N ALA A 53 11.66 0.86 4.17
CA ALA A 53 11.85 -0.42 3.48
C ALA A 53 12.86 -1.31 4.20
N ARG A 54 13.97 -0.74 4.67
CA ARG A 54 14.95 -1.46 5.49
C ARG A 54 14.33 -2.01 6.77
N GLN A 55 13.55 -1.18 7.50
CA GLN A 55 12.88 -1.62 8.72
C GLN A 55 11.87 -2.76 8.49
N ALA A 56 11.14 -2.70 7.38
CA ALA A 56 10.16 -3.73 7.00
C ALA A 56 10.82 -5.03 6.50
N THR A 57 11.90 -4.92 5.73
CA THR A 57 12.51 -6.07 5.03
C THR A 57 13.60 -6.75 5.84
N LEU A 58 14.53 -5.99 6.42
CA LEU A 58 15.72 -6.53 7.11
C LEU A 58 15.48 -6.63 8.61
N ASP A 59 15.02 -5.54 9.24
CA ASP A 59 14.95 -5.48 10.69
C ASP A 59 13.69 -6.17 11.24
N LYS A 60 12.68 -6.40 10.39
CA LYS A 60 11.36 -6.95 10.74
C LYS A 60 10.72 -6.24 11.95
N ASN A 61 11.03 -4.95 12.10
CA ASN A 61 10.63 -4.12 13.24
C ASN A 61 9.88 -2.88 12.78
N LEU A 62 8.81 -3.11 12.01
CA LEU A 62 7.97 -2.03 11.51
C LEU A 62 6.92 -1.67 12.57
N PRO A 63 6.95 -0.47 13.19
CA PRO A 63 5.99 -0.11 14.20
C PRO A 63 4.60 0.09 13.59
N LEU A 64 3.55 -0.23 14.37
CA LEU A 64 2.15 -0.23 13.91
C LEU A 64 1.70 1.11 13.29
N TRP A 65 2.14 2.23 13.87
CA TRP A 65 1.81 3.56 13.33
C TRP A 65 2.40 3.76 11.94
N LEU A 66 3.63 3.31 11.69
CA LEU A 66 4.31 3.44 10.41
C LEU A 66 3.70 2.50 9.37
N ALA A 67 3.40 1.27 9.77
CA ALA A 67 2.65 0.33 8.94
C ALA A 67 1.31 0.94 8.50
N SER A 68 0.57 1.60 9.40
CA SER A 68 -0.70 2.24 9.05
C SER A 68 -0.55 3.39 8.06
N ILE A 69 0.53 4.15 8.11
CA ILE A 69 0.83 5.23 7.15
C ILE A 69 1.05 4.62 5.76
N VAL A 70 1.92 3.62 5.66
CA VAL A 70 2.26 2.96 4.38
C VAL A 70 1.02 2.35 3.74
N VAL A 71 0.27 1.55 4.50
CA VAL A 71 -0.93 0.89 4.01
C VAL A 71 -1.99 1.90 3.57
N THR A 72 -2.22 2.95 4.37
CA THR A 72 -3.19 3.99 4.03
C THR A 72 -2.81 4.70 2.73
N ALA A 73 -1.55 5.11 2.58
CA ALA A 73 -1.09 5.80 1.39
C ALA A 73 -1.22 4.91 0.13
N GLY A 74 -0.81 3.65 0.23
CA GLY A 74 -0.93 2.69 -0.88
C GLY A 74 -2.39 2.43 -1.30
N ILE A 75 -3.30 2.28 -0.33
CA ILE A 75 -4.74 2.08 -0.62
C ILE A 75 -5.35 3.33 -1.27
N ARG A 76 -5.03 4.52 -0.77
CA ARG A 76 -5.53 5.78 -1.35
C ARG A 76 -5.04 5.96 -2.78
N ALA A 77 -3.77 5.67 -3.05
CA ALA A 77 -3.22 5.74 -4.41
C ALA A 77 -3.92 4.76 -5.37
N ALA A 78 -4.28 3.56 -4.90
CA ALA A 78 -5.09 2.64 -5.69
C ALA A 78 -6.50 3.21 -5.94
N GLY A 79 -7.09 3.89 -4.96
CA GLY A 79 -8.34 4.62 -5.11
C GLY A 79 -8.27 5.76 -6.11
N GLU A 80 -7.19 6.54 -6.11
CA GLU A 80 -6.96 7.62 -7.08
C GLU A 80 -6.88 7.09 -8.51
N ALA A 81 -6.10 6.02 -8.74
CA ALA A 81 -5.98 5.42 -10.07
C ALA A 81 -7.29 4.84 -10.62
N ARG A 82 -8.26 4.53 -9.75
CA ARG A 82 -9.54 3.89 -10.11
C ARG A 82 -10.74 4.82 -10.04
N ASP A 83 -10.53 6.07 -9.62
CA ASP A 83 -11.60 6.99 -9.22
C ASP A 83 -12.57 6.40 -8.17
N ASP A 84 -12.06 5.57 -7.25
CA ASP A 84 -12.86 4.90 -6.22
C ASP A 84 -12.93 5.72 -4.93
N VAL A 85 -14.10 6.31 -4.65
CA VAL A 85 -14.33 7.17 -3.48
C VAL A 85 -14.04 6.45 -2.15
N SER A 86 -14.32 5.16 -2.05
CA SER A 86 -14.15 4.40 -0.80
C SER A 86 -12.67 4.20 -0.48
N LEU A 87 -11.87 3.86 -1.48
CA LEU A 87 -10.42 3.68 -1.32
C LEU A 87 -9.70 5.02 -1.12
N LYS A 88 -10.10 6.08 -1.85
CA LYS A 88 -9.53 7.44 -1.73
C LYS A 88 -9.61 8.01 -0.31
N HIS A 89 -10.70 7.71 0.40
CA HIS A 89 -10.98 8.28 1.71
C HIS A 89 -10.78 7.30 2.86
N VAL A 90 -10.07 6.19 2.64
CA VAL A 90 -9.80 5.22 3.71
C VAL A 90 -9.16 5.92 4.92
N ASN A 91 -9.69 5.64 6.12
CA ASN A 91 -9.28 6.31 7.35
C ASN A 91 -8.09 5.58 7.99
N ARG A 92 -7.00 6.31 8.24
CA ARG A 92 -5.76 5.75 8.81
C ARG A 92 -5.95 5.10 10.18
N GLU A 93 -6.76 5.69 11.06
CA GLU A 93 -7.04 5.12 12.38
C GLU A 93 -7.79 3.80 12.25
N LYS A 94 -8.77 3.71 11.35
CA LYS A 94 -9.47 2.46 11.03
C LYS A 94 -8.48 1.41 10.50
N VAL A 95 -7.59 1.77 9.57
CA VAL A 95 -6.54 0.88 9.05
C VAL A 95 -5.62 0.40 10.18
N GLN A 96 -5.18 1.28 11.07
CA GLN A 96 -4.32 0.92 12.20
C GLN A 96 -5.00 -0.09 13.13
N ARG A 97 -6.30 0.12 13.44
CA ARG A 97 -7.10 -0.82 14.24
C ARG A 97 -7.25 -2.17 13.54
N LEU A 98 -7.47 -2.19 12.23
CA LEU A 98 -7.58 -3.42 11.43
C LEU A 98 -6.25 -4.18 11.36
N LEU A 99 -5.13 -3.48 11.20
CA LEU A 99 -3.78 -4.07 11.26
C LEU A 99 -3.49 -4.69 12.63
N PHE A 100 -3.89 -4.02 13.71
CA PHE A 100 -3.77 -4.57 15.06
C PHE A 100 -4.62 -5.83 15.23
N ALA A 101 -5.89 -5.79 14.82
CA ALA A 101 -6.81 -6.92 14.93
C ALA A 101 -6.40 -8.13 14.08
N GLY A 102 -5.88 -7.89 12.87
CA GLY A 102 -5.41 -8.94 11.96
C GLY A 102 -3.99 -9.44 12.25
N GLY A 103 -3.28 -8.81 13.19
CA GLY A 103 -1.88 -9.10 13.51
C GLY A 103 -0.91 -8.47 12.51
N ILE A 104 -0.05 -7.57 13.01
CA ILE A 104 0.89 -6.80 12.18
C ILE A 104 1.86 -7.68 11.37
N VAL A 105 2.22 -8.86 11.88
CA VAL A 105 3.12 -9.81 11.21
C VAL A 105 2.59 -10.20 9.83
N ASN A 106 1.27 -10.35 9.69
CA ASN A 106 0.63 -10.71 8.41
C ASN A 106 0.70 -9.58 7.37
N ALA A 107 0.90 -8.33 7.82
CA ALA A 107 1.02 -7.17 6.95
C ALA A 107 2.47 -6.88 6.52
N VAL A 108 3.48 -7.43 7.20
CA VAL A 108 4.89 -7.11 6.95
C VAL A 108 5.31 -7.47 5.52
N GLU A 109 4.89 -8.64 5.03
CA GLU A 109 5.27 -9.11 3.69
C GLU A 109 4.62 -8.25 2.59
N PRO A 110 3.29 -8.02 2.57
CA PRO A 110 2.67 -7.09 1.63
C PRO A 110 3.27 -5.68 1.68
N ILE A 111 3.55 -5.14 2.87
CA ILE A 111 4.17 -3.83 3.04
C ILE A 111 5.58 -3.83 2.43
N SER A 112 6.36 -4.90 2.66
CA SER A 112 7.71 -5.04 2.10
C SER A 112 7.68 -5.05 0.57
N GLN A 113 6.78 -5.84 -0.02
CA GLN A 113 6.62 -5.90 -1.48
C GLN A 113 6.21 -4.55 -2.07
N PHE A 114 5.28 -3.85 -1.42
CA PHE A 114 4.86 -2.51 -1.81
C PHE A 114 6.03 -1.51 -1.77
N LEU A 115 6.80 -1.49 -0.68
CA LEU A 115 7.92 -0.58 -0.51
C LEU A 115 9.04 -0.85 -1.53
N ILE A 116 9.34 -2.12 -1.82
CA ILE A 116 10.28 -2.50 -2.88
C ILE A 116 9.76 -2.07 -4.25
N GLY A 117 8.47 -2.25 -4.53
CA GLY A 117 7.84 -1.80 -5.76
C GLY A 117 7.97 -0.28 -5.96
N ALA A 118 7.71 0.49 -4.91
CA ALA A 118 7.85 1.93 -4.91
C ALA A 118 9.32 2.38 -5.12
N LEU A 119 10.29 1.72 -4.46
CA LEU A 119 11.72 1.98 -4.65
C LEU A 119 12.22 1.66 -6.07
N ASN A 120 11.57 0.72 -6.76
CA ASN A 120 11.90 0.34 -8.15
C ASN A 120 11.18 1.19 -9.21
N GLY A 121 10.71 2.38 -8.84
CA GLY A 121 10.05 3.33 -9.75
C GLY A 121 8.53 3.22 -9.82
N GLY A 122 7.90 2.40 -8.98
CA GLY A 122 6.45 2.30 -8.87
C GLY A 122 5.75 1.71 -10.11
N GLY A 123 4.46 2.02 -10.25
CA GLY A 123 3.57 1.48 -11.30
C GLY A 123 2.79 2.52 -12.11
N ASP A 124 3.15 3.80 -12.04
CA ASP A 124 2.43 4.88 -12.73
C ASP A 124 2.85 5.05 -14.19
N GLU A 125 4.10 4.74 -14.53
CA GLU A 125 4.57 4.79 -15.91
C GLU A 125 4.57 3.39 -16.53
N LYS A 126 4.06 3.28 -17.76
CA LYS A 126 4.29 2.09 -18.60
C LYS A 126 5.80 1.91 -18.71
N LYS A 127 6.38 0.96 -17.98
CA LYS A 127 7.80 0.61 -18.10
C LYS A 127 8.13 0.45 -19.59
N ALA A 128 8.90 1.38 -20.14
CA ALA A 128 9.30 1.33 -21.53
C ALA A 128 10.01 -0.02 -21.75
N LYS A 129 9.62 -0.76 -22.80
CA LYS A 129 10.34 -1.97 -23.20
C LYS A 129 11.81 -1.59 -23.39
N PRO A 130 12.78 -2.28 -22.76
CA PRO A 130 14.18 -2.01 -23.05
C PRO A 130 14.40 -2.21 -24.55
N ALA A 131 15.00 -1.23 -25.20
CA ALA A 131 15.45 -1.38 -26.58
C ALA A 131 16.48 -2.51 -26.60
N MET A 132 16.10 -3.67 -27.14
CA MET A 132 17.05 -4.73 -27.48
C MET A 132 17.83 -4.23 -28.69
N ASN A 133 19.11 -3.90 -28.46
CA ASN A 133 20.11 -3.81 -29.53
C ASN A 133 20.69 -5.20 -29.80
#